data_AF-A0A7C7V2F0-F1
#
_entry.id   AF-A0A7C7V2F0-F1
#
_cell.length_a   1.000
_cell.length_b   1.000
_cell.length_c   1.000
_cell.angle_alpha   90.00
_cell.angle_beta   90.00
_cell.angle_gamma   90.00
#
_symmetry.space_group_name_H-M   'P 1'
#
loop_
_entity.id
_entity.type
_entity.pdbx_description
1 polymer ?
#
loop_
_entity_poly.entity_id
_entity_poly.type
_entity_poly.pdbx_seq_one_letter_code
_entity_poly.pdbx_strand_id
1 'polypeptide(L)'
;MQASGQPMPLDWVRFAPVVRDPSKIIAIRLNYLDHVRESKGKVPEISLVFAKLASSLIAHNDWITGDTRLTRKVDFEVELPIITGKTVYNCDGTQTMDSILGYTCANDGSARDPQFGDGERVRGKSLCTFCPLGPWIVTSDKISDSRSLGIRGWPNGRIMRDSNTSSTILKLPKLISFLSKNFTLSRVM
;
A
#
# COMPACT_ATOMS: atom_id res chain seq x y z
N MET A 1 22.05 -10.52 2.18
CA MET A 1 21.86 -11.91 2.64
C MET A 1 21.91 -12.81 1.42
N GLN A 2 22.78 -13.81 1.40
CA GLN A 2 22.63 -14.95 0.48
C GLN A 2 21.69 -15.96 1.17
N ALA A 3 20.70 -16.46 0.44
CA ALA A 3 19.84 -17.52 0.95
C ALA A 3 20.68 -18.78 1.18
N SER A 4 20.54 -19.42 2.35
CA SER A 4 21.34 -20.60 2.75
C SER A 4 20.66 -21.94 2.43
N GLY A 5 19.58 -21.93 1.63
CA GLY A 5 18.78 -23.11 1.29
C GLY A 5 18.90 -23.53 -0.18
N GLN A 6 18.37 -24.72 -0.49
CA GLN A 6 18.23 -25.17 -1.88
C GLN A 6 17.19 -24.28 -2.61
N PRO A 7 17.44 -23.88 -3.86
CA PRO A 7 16.45 -23.15 -4.65
C PRO A 7 15.21 -24.03 -4.85
N MET A 8 14.03 -23.42 -4.70
CA MET A 8 12.75 -24.08 -4.92
C MET A 8 12.00 -23.40 -6.06
N PRO A 9 11.29 -24.17 -6.92
CA PRO A 9 10.34 -23.61 -7.87
C PRO A 9 9.27 -22.76 -7.18
N LEU A 10 8.90 -21.62 -7.77
CA LEU A 10 7.92 -20.69 -7.18
C LEU A 10 6.52 -21.31 -7.05
N ASP A 11 6.16 -22.23 -7.93
CA ASP A 11 4.89 -22.97 -7.90
C ASP A 11 4.83 -24.05 -6.81
N TRP A 12 5.95 -24.32 -6.13
CA TRP A 12 6.02 -25.29 -5.03
C TRP A 12 5.93 -24.63 -3.65
N VAL A 13 5.89 -23.30 -3.59
CA VAL A 13 5.84 -22.55 -2.34
C VAL A 13 4.52 -21.81 -2.20
N ARG A 14 4.08 -21.63 -0.96
CA ARG A 14 3.02 -20.69 -0.63
C ARG A 14 3.65 -19.40 -0.15
N PHE A 15 3.21 -18.28 -0.72
CA PHE A 15 3.66 -16.96 -0.28
C PHE A 15 3.16 -16.67 1.13
N ALA A 16 3.98 -15.97 1.90
CA ALA A 16 3.55 -15.21 3.07
C ALA A 16 3.38 -13.73 2.68
N PRO A 17 2.65 -12.93 3.46
CA PRO A 17 2.72 -11.47 3.32
C PRO A 17 4.17 -11.02 3.45
N VAL A 18 4.60 -10.09 2.59
CA VAL A 18 6.00 -9.63 2.56
C VAL A 18 6.44 -8.90 3.83
N VAL A 19 5.48 -8.41 4.60
CA VAL A 19 5.68 -7.93 5.98
C VAL A 19 4.66 -8.65 6.85
N ARG A 20 5.13 -9.56 7.70
CA ARG A 20 4.24 -10.45 8.48
C ARG A 20 3.67 -9.77 9.72
N ASP A 21 4.45 -8.90 10.36
CA ASP A 21 4.06 -8.23 11.60
C ASP A 21 4.42 -6.73 11.54
N PRO A 22 3.69 -5.93 10.73
CA PRO A 22 3.94 -4.50 10.69
C PRO A 22 3.43 -3.84 11.97
N SER A 23 4.22 -2.92 12.54
CA SER A 23 3.76 -2.09 13.67
C SER A 23 2.56 -1.21 13.29
N LYS A 24 2.43 -0.87 12.01
CA LYS A 24 1.31 -0.10 11.44
C LYS A 24 1.30 -0.19 9.91
N ILE A 25 0.11 -0.03 9.33
CA ILE A 25 -0.10 0.15 7.89
C ILE A 25 -0.77 1.51 7.71
N ILE A 26 -0.06 2.46 7.11
CA ILE A 26 -0.55 3.82 6.84
C ILE A 26 -0.87 3.93 5.36
N ALA A 27 -2.11 4.31 5.04
CA ALA A 27 -2.58 4.53 3.69
C ALA A 27 -2.90 6.01 3.45
N ILE A 28 -2.69 6.47 2.21
CA ILE A 28 -2.82 7.88 1.81
C ILE A 28 -3.98 8.03 0.86
N ARG A 29 -4.97 8.84 1.23
CA ARG A 29 -6.17 9.06 0.43
C ARG A 29 -5.93 10.12 -0.64
N LEU A 30 -6.56 9.94 -1.81
CA LEU A 30 -6.62 10.92 -2.90
C LEU A 30 -5.23 11.39 -3.37
N ASN A 31 -4.23 10.50 -3.35
CA ASN A 31 -2.85 10.87 -3.69
C ASN A 31 -2.53 10.77 -5.19
N TYR A 32 -3.49 10.43 -6.05
CA TYR A 32 -3.34 10.41 -7.50
C TYR A 32 -4.30 11.40 -8.14
N LEU A 33 -3.79 12.26 -9.02
CA LEU A 33 -4.59 13.25 -9.75
C LEU A 33 -5.75 12.62 -10.53
N ASP A 34 -5.49 11.46 -11.15
CA ASP A 34 -6.49 10.74 -11.93
C ASP A 34 -7.67 10.28 -11.05
N HIS A 35 -7.38 9.81 -9.84
CA HIS A 35 -8.42 9.40 -8.88
C HIS A 35 -9.24 10.58 -8.34
N VAL A 36 -8.61 11.75 -8.15
CA VAL A 36 -9.34 12.98 -7.79
C VAL A 36 -10.31 13.40 -8.90
N ARG A 37 -9.88 13.30 -10.16
CA ARG A 37 -10.73 13.60 -11.33
C ARG A 37 -11.92 12.67 -11.42
N GLU A 38 -11.71 11.35 -11.29
CA GLU A 38 -12.77 10.34 -11.33
C GLU A 38 -13.79 10.50 -10.19
N SER A 39 -13.30 10.77 -8.97
CA SER A 39 -14.17 10.95 -7.80
C SER A 39 -14.88 12.30 -7.77
N LYS A 40 -14.65 13.18 -8.76
CA LYS A 40 -15.11 14.58 -8.79
C LYS A 40 -14.76 15.34 -7.49
N GLY A 41 -13.67 14.94 -6.85
CA GLY A 41 -13.22 15.49 -5.57
C GLY A 41 -12.41 16.77 -5.75
N LYS A 42 -12.16 17.47 -4.64
CA LYS A 42 -11.14 18.52 -4.57
C LYS A 42 -9.81 17.89 -4.16
N VAL A 43 -8.70 18.39 -4.72
CA VAL A 43 -7.36 18.04 -4.23
C VAL A 43 -7.27 18.47 -2.77
N PRO A 44 -6.96 17.57 -1.82
CA PRO A 44 -6.84 17.94 -0.42
C PRO A 44 -5.65 18.87 -0.19
N GLU A 45 -5.80 19.89 0.67
CA GLU A 45 -4.68 20.72 1.14
C GLU A 45 -3.71 19.93 2.03
N ILE A 46 -4.22 18.92 2.74
CA ILE A 46 -3.45 18.01 3.58
C ILE A 46 -3.74 16.58 3.14
N SER A 47 -2.69 15.77 3.00
CA SER A 47 -2.84 14.35 2.73
C SER A 47 -3.61 13.68 3.86
N LEU A 48 -4.81 13.17 3.54
CA LEU A 48 -5.64 12.46 4.49
C LEU A 48 -5.04 11.06 4.69
N VAL A 49 -4.51 10.83 5.88
CA VAL A 49 -3.95 9.54 6.31
C VAL A 49 -5.02 8.71 6.99
N PHE A 50 -4.99 7.39 6.81
CA PHE A 50 -5.77 6.45 7.60
C PHE A 50 -4.98 5.17 7.83
N ALA A 51 -5.38 4.41 8.85
CA ALA A 51 -4.77 3.13 9.17
C ALA A 51 -5.56 1.97 8.57
N LYS A 52 -4.83 0.92 8.15
CA LYS A 52 -5.39 -0.43 7.96
C LYS A 52 -4.91 -1.31 9.11
N LEU A 53 -5.79 -2.20 9.59
CA LEU A 53 -5.41 -3.16 10.63
C LEU A 53 -4.57 -4.30 10.04
N ALA A 54 -3.53 -4.72 10.76
CA ALA A 54 -2.64 -5.80 10.33
C ALA A 54 -3.37 -7.14 10.11
N SER A 55 -4.49 -7.38 10.81
CA SER A 55 -5.35 -8.55 10.62
C SER A 55 -6.01 -8.66 9.24
N SER A 56 -5.97 -7.59 8.43
CA SER A 56 -6.46 -7.61 7.05
C SER A 56 -5.42 -8.12 6.04
N LEU A 57 -4.16 -8.29 6.45
CA LEU A 57 -3.06 -8.71 5.57
C LEU A 57 -3.22 -10.14 5.08
N ILE A 58 -3.00 -10.33 3.78
CA ILE A 58 -2.88 -11.64 3.14
C ILE A 58 -1.74 -11.64 2.12
N ALA A 59 -1.27 -12.84 1.76
CA ALA A 59 -0.17 -13.01 0.82
C ALA A 59 -0.64 -12.90 -0.63
N HIS A 60 0.34 -12.91 -1.55
CA HIS A 60 0.06 -13.12 -2.96
C HIS A 60 -0.64 -14.47 -3.18
N ASN A 61 -1.64 -14.48 -4.07
CA ASN A 61 -2.54 -15.61 -4.39
C ASN A 61 -3.47 -16.08 -3.26
N ASP A 62 -3.49 -15.42 -2.09
CA ASP A 62 -4.56 -15.64 -1.13
C ASP A 62 -5.87 -14.98 -1.60
N TRP A 63 -7.00 -15.51 -1.13
CA TRP A 63 -8.33 -15.01 -1.50
C TRP A 63 -8.74 -13.78 -0.71
N ILE A 64 -9.30 -12.78 -1.39
CA ILE A 64 -10.07 -11.71 -0.76
C ILE A 64 -11.50 -12.19 -0.57
N THR A 65 -11.98 -12.20 0.67
CA THR A 65 -13.33 -12.64 1.05
C THR A 65 -14.17 -11.47 1.54
N GLY A 66 -15.26 -11.17 0.84
CA GLY A 66 -16.26 -10.18 1.29
C GLY A 66 -17.41 -10.86 2.04
N ASP A 67 -17.52 -10.63 3.35
CA ASP A 67 -18.70 -11.10 4.11
C ASP A 67 -19.93 -10.27 3.71
N THR A 68 -20.92 -10.94 3.11
CA THR A 68 -22.16 -10.29 2.62
C THR A 68 -23.04 -9.73 3.72
N ARG A 69 -22.80 -10.12 4.98
CA ARG A 69 -23.46 -9.51 6.16
C ARG A 69 -22.87 -8.13 6.47
N LEU A 70 -21.63 -7.86 6.04
CA LEU A 70 -20.90 -6.63 6.32
C LEU A 70 -20.90 -5.65 5.13
N THR A 71 -20.87 -6.16 3.90
CA THR A 71 -20.83 -5.31 2.71
C THR A 71 -21.39 -5.99 1.46
N ARG A 72 -21.94 -5.19 0.55
CA ARG A 72 -22.31 -5.59 -0.82
C ARG A 72 -21.53 -4.81 -1.89
N LYS A 73 -20.65 -3.89 -1.48
CA LYS A 73 -19.90 -3.00 -2.37
C LYS A 73 -18.40 -3.10 -2.07
N VAL A 74 -17.81 -4.20 -2.51
CA VAL A 74 -16.35 -4.38 -2.47
C VAL A 74 -15.74 -3.70 -3.68
N ASP A 75 -14.66 -2.98 -3.44
CA ASP A 75 -13.87 -2.29 -4.46
C ASP A 75 -12.38 -2.53 -4.24
N PHE A 76 -11.59 -2.36 -5.30
CA PHE A 76 -10.15 -2.58 -5.31
C PHE A 76 -9.40 -1.28 -5.64
N GLU A 77 -8.23 -1.12 -5.05
CA GLU A 77 -7.36 0.05 -5.24
C GLU A 77 -5.93 -0.46 -5.39
N VAL A 78 -5.34 -0.33 -6.58
CA VAL A 78 -3.97 -0.76 -6.83
C VAL A 78 -2.99 0.31 -6.37
N GLU A 79 -2.09 -0.06 -5.47
CA GLU A 79 -1.21 0.88 -4.77
C GLU A 79 0.26 0.42 -4.80
N LEU A 80 1.17 1.38 -4.62
CA LEU A 80 2.61 1.14 -4.44
C LEU A 80 3.02 1.38 -2.97
N PRO A 81 2.97 0.35 -2.12
CA PRO A 81 3.53 0.42 -0.77
C PRO A 81 5.02 0.72 -0.74
N ILE A 82 5.40 1.49 0.28
CA ILE A 82 6.79 1.75 0.66
C ILE A 82 7.08 0.92 1.90
N ILE A 83 8.14 0.12 1.86
CA ILE A 83 8.58 -0.64 3.03
C ILE A 83 9.74 0.11 3.68
N THR A 84 9.59 0.44 4.97
CA THR A 84 10.60 1.16 5.74
C THR A 84 11.74 0.21 6.16
N GLY A 85 12.98 0.54 5.79
CA GLY A 85 14.19 -0.20 6.16
C GLY A 85 14.98 0.42 7.30
N LYS A 86 14.75 1.70 7.62
CA LYS A 86 15.37 2.39 8.75
C LYS A 86 14.30 3.05 9.61
N THR A 87 14.47 2.94 10.93
CA THR A 87 13.60 3.68 11.84
C THR A 87 13.90 5.18 11.71
N VAL A 88 12.88 5.98 11.41
CA VAL A 88 13.01 7.44 11.26
C VAL A 88 11.89 8.18 11.97
N TYR A 89 12.22 9.33 12.54
CA TYR A 89 11.30 10.29 13.14
C TYR A 89 11.81 11.69 12.81
N ASN A 90 10.90 12.59 12.43
CA ASN A 90 11.20 13.97 12.02
C ASN A 90 12.34 14.07 10.98
N CYS A 91 12.28 13.25 9.93
CA CYS A 91 13.32 13.21 8.90
C CYS A 91 13.02 14.16 7.73
N ASP A 92 14.07 14.61 7.05
CA ASP A 92 14.01 15.46 5.87
C ASP A 92 15.11 15.11 4.84
N GLY A 93 15.12 15.84 3.71
CA GLY A 93 16.14 15.71 2.69
C GLY A 93 16.40 14.27 2.23
N THR A 94 17.67 13.87 2.23
CA THR A 94 18.12 12.53 1.82
C THR A 94 17.67 11.43 2.78
N GLN A 95 17.51 11.73 4.08
CA GLN A 95 17.08 10.76 5.08
C GLN A 95 15.75 10.10 4.73
N THR A 96 14.88 10.82 4.02
CA THR A 96 13.58 10.32 3.58
C THR A 96 13.74 9.12 2.65
N MET A 97 14.47 9.28 1.54
CA MET A 97 14.66 8.21 0.55
C MET A 97 15.56 7.10 1.10
N ASP A 98 16.56 7.46 1.92
CA ASP A 98 17.46 6.51 2.58
C ASP A 98 16.77 5.59 3.60
N SER A 99 15.56 5.95 4.02
CA SER A 99 14.75 5.15 4.95
C SER A 99 14.01 3.99 4.30
N ILE A 100 13.96 3.95 2.96
CA ILE A 100 13.17 2.97 2.19
C ILE A 100 13.98 1.69 1.97
N LEU A 101 13.47 0.57 2.48
CA LEU A 101 13.98 -0.77 2.14
C LEU A 101 13.67 -1.10 0.69
N GLY A 102 12.43 -0.86 0.28
CA GLY A 102 11.96 -1.20 -1.05
C GLY A 102 10.47 -1.00 -1.21
N TYR A 103 9.95 -1.56 -2.29
CA TYR A 103 8.57 -1.41 -2.73
C TYR A 103 7.98 -2.79 -3.06
N THR A 104 6.66 -2.87 -3.02
CA THR A 104 5.89 -4.07 -3.39
C THR A 104 4.59 -3.63 -4.05
N CYS A 105 3.72 -4.56 -4.46
CA CYS A 105 2.35 -4.24 -4.84
C CYS A 105 1.40 -4.43 -3.65
N ALA A 106 0.33 -3.63 -3.61
CA ALA A 106 -0.81 -3.86 -2.73
C ALA A 106 -2.14 -3.68 -3.45
N ASN A 107 -3.16 -4.29 -2.88
CA ASN A 107 -4.55 -3.93 -3.13
C ASN A 107 -5.16 -3.35 -1.84
N ASP A 108 -5.53 -2.07 -1.84
CA ASP A 108 -6.29 -1.46 -0.74
C ASP A 108 -7.78 -1.78 -0.86
N GLY A 109 -8.11 -3.03 -0.53
CA GLY A 109 -9.47 -3.55 -0.53
C GLY A 109 -10.41 -2.68 0.31
N SER A 110 -11.57 -2.35 -0.27
CA SER A 110 -12.49 -1.37 0.31
C SER A 110 -13.93 -1.89 0.30
N ALA A 111 -14.54 -1.96 1.48
CA ALA A 111 -15.98 -2.13 1.63
C ALA A 111 -16.62 -0.74 1.66
N ARG A 112 -17.21 -0.32 0.54
CA ARG A 112 -17.70 1.06 0.36
C ARG A 112 -18.88 1.39 1.28
N ASP A 113 -19.74 0.41 1.58
CA ASP A 113 -20.89 0.63 2.48
C ASP A 113 -20.43 1.07 3.89
N PRO A 114 -19.62 0.29 4.63
CA PRO A 114 -19.11 0.72 5.93
C PRO A 114 -18.15 1.91 5.84
N GLN A 115 -17.33 2.02 4.78
CA GLN A 115 -16.41 3.14 4.60
C GLN A 115 -17.13 4.50 4.59
N PHE A 116 -18.29 4.58 3.94
CA PHE A 116 -19.05 5.84 3.87
C PHE A 116 -20.09 5.95 4.99
N GLY A 117 -20.58 4.83 5.52
CA GLY A 117 -21.56 4.82 6.60
C GLY A 117 -20.99 5.25 7.96
N ASP A 118 -19.72 4.95 8.24
CA ASP A 118 -19.14 5.15 9.58
C ASP A 118 -18.58 6.55 9.82
N GLY A 119 -18.40 7.37 8.78
CA GLY A 119 -17.63 8.61 8.83
C GLY A 119 -16.10 8.38 8.95
N GLU A 120 -15.68 7.24 9.49
CA GLU A 120 -14.30 6.78 9.55
C GLU A 120 -14.00 5.64 8.58
N ARG A 121 -12.72 5.49 8.20
CA ARG A 121 -12.31 4.52 7.14
C ARG A 121 -11.88 3.16 7.66
N VAL A 122 -11.46 3.07 8.93
CA VAL A 122 -10.76 1.89 9.45
C VAL A 122 -11.56 0.62 9.21
N ARG A 123 -12.86 0.58 9.52
CA ARG A 123 -13.70 -0.61 9.33
C ARG A 123 -13.83 -0.98 7.85
N GLY A 124 -14.19 -0.04 7.00
CA GLY A 124 -14.35 -0.28 5.56
C GLY A 124 -13.05 -0.64 4.84
N LYS A 125 -11.90 -0.27 5.41
CA LYS A 125 -10.56 -0.54 4.86
C LYS A 125 -9.85 -1.71 5.54
N SER A 126 -10.41 -2.33 6.58
CA SER A 126 -9.71 -3.35 7.38
C SER A 126 -10.52 -4.61 7.65
N LEU A 127 -11.54 -4.90 6.84
CA LEU A 127 -12.16 -6.23 6.88
C LEU A 127 -11.09 -7.31 6.63
N CYS A 128 -11.34 -8.52 7.16
CA CYS A 128 -10.42 -9.65 6.96
C CYS A 128 -10.10 -9.79 5.47
N THR A 129 -8.84 -10.05 5.12
CA THR A 129 -8.32 -10.23 3.74
C THR A 129 -8.23 -8.97 2.85
N PHE A 130 -8.60 -7.78 3.35
CA PHE A 130 -8.66 -6.56 2.52
C PHE A 130 -7.32 -5.84 2.32
N CYS A 131 -6.20 -6.46 2.69
CA CYS A 131 -4.86 -5.92 2.45
C CYS A 131 -3.90 -6.96 1.84
N PRO A 132 -4.14 -7.45 0.60
CA PRO A 132 -3.12 -8.21 -0.12
C PRO A 132 -1.85 -7.37 -0.30
N LEU A 133 -0.70 -7.94 0.08
CA LEU A 133 0.60 -7.27 0.04
C LEU A 133 1.70 -8.23 -0.43
N GLY A 134 2.26 -7.99 -1.62
CA GLY A 134 3.29 -8.86 -2.20
C GLY A 134 3.46 -8.68 -3.72
N PRO A 135 4.06 -9.65 -4.43
CA PRO A 135 4.54 -10.96 -3.93
C PRO A 135 5.89 -10.93 -3.20
N TRP A 136 6.72 -9.91 -3.44
CA TRP A 136 8.02 -9.72 -2.80
C TRP A 136 8.39 -8.24 -2.76
N ILE A 137 9.39 -7.91 -1.93
CA ILE A 137 9.94 -6.57 -1.87
C ILE A 137 11.03 -6.45 -2.93
N VAL A 138 10.88 -5.49 -3.84
CA VAL A 138 11.98 -5.04 -4.71
C VAL A 138 12.73 -3.96 -3.95
N THR A 139 14.00 -4.20 -3.66
CA THR A 139 14.81 -3.26 -2.89
C THR A 139 15.00 -1.95 -3.63
N SER A 140 15.13 -0.85 -2.89
CA SER A 140 15.20 0.50 -3.46
C SER A 140 16.38 0.68 -4.42
N ASP A 141 17.50 -0.04 -4.23
CA ASP A 141 18.67 -0.03 -5.13
C ASP A 141 18.40 -0.66 -6.51
N LYS A 142 17.33 -1.45 -6.65
CA LYS A 142 16.94 -2.08 -7.93
C LYS A 142 15.95 -1.26 -8.73
N ILE A 143 15.45 -0.15 -8.18
CA ILE A 143 14.50 0.73 -8.84
C ILE A 143 15.21 2.04 -9.20
N SER A 144 15.35 2.28 -10.51
CA SER A 144 16.02 3.47 -11.02
C SER A 144 15.30 4.77 -10.67
N ASP A 145 13.97 4.79 -10.78
CA ASP A 145 13.14 5.92 -10.34
C ASP A 145 11.76 5.46 -9.84
N SER A 146 11.57 5.47 -8.52
CA SER A 146 10.28 5.14 -7.89
C SER A 146 9.19 6.19 -8.09
N ARG A 147 9.54 7.34 -8.68
CA ARG A 147 8.59 8.40 -9.04
C ARG A 147 8.01 8.21 -10.43
N SER A 148 8.48 7.22 -11.21
CA SER A 148 8.01 6.96 -12.57
C SER A 148 7.69 5.47 -12.85
N LEU A 149 7.01 4.80 -11.92
CA LEU A 149 6.55 3.42 -12.05
C LEU A 149 5.11 3.37 -12.54
N GLY A 150 4.84 2.50 -13.53
CA GLY A 150 3.49 2.19 -13.97
C GLY A 150 2.74 1.36 -12.94
N ILE A 151 1.46 1.69 -12.70
CA ILE A 151 0.59 0.99 -11.77
C ILE A 151 -0.68 0.60 -12.51
N ARG A 152 -0.99 -0.70 -12.50
CA ARG A 152 -2.14 -1.25 -13.23
C ARG A 152 -2.89 -2.28 -12.42
N GLY A 153 -4.20 -2.34 -12.65
CA GLY A 153 -5.10 -3.34 -12.07
C GLY A 153 -6.06 -3.87 -13.13
N TRP A 154 -6.15 -5.19 -13.25
CA TRP A 154 -6.93 -5.86 -14.28
C TRP A 154 -7.82 -6.99 -13.73
N PRO A 155 -8.88 -6.67 -12.97
CA PRO A 155 -9.82 -7.71 -12.53
C PRO A 155 -10.41 -8.44 -13.74
N ASN A 156 -10.46 -9.77 -13.67
CA ASN A 156 -10.96 -10.64 -14.74
C ASN A 156 -10.30 -10.36 -16.12
N GLY A 157 -9.01 -10.02 -16.12
CA GLY A 157 -8.24 -9.77 -17.34
C GLY A 157 -8.52 -8.44 -18.03
N ARG A 158 -9.37 -7.57 -17.47
CA ARG A 158 -9.71 -6.27 -18.06
C ARG A 158 -9.03 -5.15 -17.30
N ILE A 159 -8.19 -4.37 -17.97
CA ILE A 159 -7.56 -3.19 -17.37
C ILE A 159 -8.67 -2.22 -16.94
N MET A 160 -8.77 -2.00 -15.63
CA MET A 160 -9.69 -1.05 -15.01
C MET A 160 -8.96 0.10 -14.32
N ARG A 161 -7.65 -0.10 -14.04
CA ARG A 161 -6.75 0.92 -13.50
C ARG A 161 -5.47 0.92 -14.32
N ASP A 162 -5.05 2.08 -14.79
CA ASP A 162 -3.78 2.30 -15.47
C ASP A 162 -3.31 3.74 -15.16
N SER A 163 -2.26 3.87 -14.36
CA SER A 163 -1.70 5.15 -13.96
C SER A 163 -0.18 5.02 -13.75
N ASN A 164 0.44 6.09 -13.26
CA ASN A 164 1.86 6.15 -12.98
C ASN A 164 2.11 6.91 -11.68
N THR A 165 3.12 6.51 -10.91
CA THR A 165 3.53 7.22 -9.69
C THR A 165 3.93 8.68 -9.95
N SER A 166 4.21 9.05 -11.20
CA SER A 166 4.49 10.43 -11.60
C SER A 166 3.26 11.34 -11.43
N SER A 167 2.06 10.75 -11.46
CA SER A 167 0.78 11.42 -11.19
C SER A 167 0.47 11.59 -9.70
N THR A 168 1.37 11.19 -8.80
CA THR A 168 1.14 11.38 -7.35
C THR A 168 1.17 12.86 -6.97
N ILE A 169 0.24 13.29 -6.11
CA ILE A 169 0.11 14.67 -5.66
C ILE A 169 1.19 14.98 -4.61
N LEU A 170 1.24 14.19 -3.53
CA LEU A 170 2.28 14.27 -2.52
C LEU A 170 3.42 13.32 -2.87
N LYS A 171 4.54 13.90 -3.31
CA LYS A 171 5.75 13.15 -3.69
C LYS A 171 6.41 12.48 -2.50
N LEU A 172 7.06 11.34 -2.74
CA LEU A 172 7.64 10.45 -1.72
C LEU A 172 8.48 11.15 -0.65
N PRO A 173 9.46 12.03 -0.96
CA PRO A 173 10.24 12.69 0.10
C PRO A 173 9.37 13.53 1.03
N LYS A 174 8.40 14.26 0.47
CA LYS A 174 7.46 15.09 1.24
C LYS A 174 6.51 14.23 2.07
N LEU A 175 6.03 13.12 1.49
CA LEU A 175 5.16 12.18 2.19
C LEU A 175 5.86 11.55 3.39
N ILE A 176 7.08 11.04 3.21
CA ILE A 176 7.85 10.42 4.29
C ILE A 176 8.19 11.46 5.36
N SER A 177 8.64 12.65 4.98
CA SER A 177 8.90 13.73 5.94
C SER A 177 7.64 14.08 6.74
N PHE A 178 6.50 14.29 6.05
CA PHE A 178 5.21 14.55 6.67
C PHE A 178 4.81 13.44 7.66
N LEU A 179 4.86 12.18 7.25
CA LEU A 179 4.52 11.06 8.13
C LEU A 179 5.48 10.96 9.32
N SER A 180 6.78 11.11 9.08
CA SER A 180 7.81 10.99 10.14
C SER A 180 7.71 12.07 11.21
N LYS A 181 7.14 13.24 10.90
CA LYS A 181 6.86 14.32 11.86
C LYS A 181 5.69 14.02 12.78
N ASN A 182 4.80 13.13 12.37
CA ASN A 182 3.59 12.75 13.12
C ASN A 182 3.75 11.39 13.81
N PHE A 183 4.50 10.47 13.20
CA PHE A 183 4.67 9.09 13.65
C PHE A 183 6.11 8.65 13.46
N THR A 184 6.67 7.93 14.43
CA THR A 184 7.91 7.18 14.17
C THR A 184 7.65 6.11 13.11
N LEU A 185 8.35 6.14 11.99
CA LEU A 185 8.29 5.10 10.97
C LEU A 185 9.31 4.03 11.34
N SER A 186 8.83 2.86 11.74
CA SER A 186 9.69 1.77 12.22
C SER A 186 10.21 0.96 11.04
N ARG A 187 11.48 0.53 11.10
CA ARG A 187 11.96 -0.48 10.15
C ARG A 187 11.15 -1.77 10.26
N VAL A 188 10.97 -2.47 9.15
CA VAL A 188 10.57 -3.88 9.18
C VAL A 188 11.75 -4.73 9.67
N MET A 189 11.47 -5.72 10.52
CA MET A 189 12.45 -6.69 11.03
C MET A 189 12.40 -7.99 10.23
#